data_AF-A0A957L6W4-F1
#
_entry.id   AF-A0A957L6W4-F1
#
_cell.length_a   1.000
_cell.length_b   1.000
_cell.length_c   1.000
_cell.angle_alpha   90.00
_cell.angle_beta   90.00
_cell.angle_gamma   90.00
#
_symmetry.space_group_name_H-M   'P 1'
#
loop_
_entity.id
_entity.type
_entity.pdbx_description
1 polymer ?
#
loop_
_entity_poly.entity_id
_entity_poly.type
_entity_poly.pdbx_seq_one_letter_code
_entity_poly.pdbx_strand_id
1 'polypeptide(L)'
;MSEYSPMSRLLHSLRRTLDPGLHWLEERLLQRMVTNNVEPLQLLFVVGAPRSGTTLLYQLLATRFAVSYFNNFTARFTAAPLLGQKLWRWFPAKKA
;
A
#
# COMPACT_ATOMS: atom_id res chain seq x y z
N MET A 1 8.94 -11.94 20.63
CA MET A 1 10.11 -11.07 20.89
C MET A 1 11.12 -11.35 19.78
N SER A 2 11.00 -10.72 18.61
CA SER A 2 11.82 -11.08 17.43
C SER A 2 12.96 -10.07 17.27
N GLU A 3 14.17 -10.60 17.14
CA GLU A 3 15.44 -9.87 16.97
C GLU A 3 15.40 -8.96 15.74
N TYR A 4 15.39 -7.65 15.97
CA TYR A 4 15.52 -6.65 14.91
C TYR A 4 17.00 -6.40 14.61
N SER A 5 17.47 -6.89 13.45
CA SER A 5 18.80 -6.61 12.89
C SER A 5 19.09 -5.09 12.77
N PRO A 6 20.34 -4.63 12.98
CA PRO A 6 20.71 -3.20 12.99
C PRO A 6 20.29 -2.40 11.74
N MET A 7 20.16 -3.07 10.59
CA MET A 7 19.67 -2.47 9.34
C MET A 7 18.23 -1.93 9.43
N SER A 8 17.40 -2.54 10.28
CA SER A 8 16.01 -2.13 10.48
C SER A 8 15.89 -0.78 11.20
N ARG A 9 16.81 -0.46 12.13
CA ARG A 9 16.83 0.81 12.87
C ARG A 9 17.13 2.01 11.98
N LEU A 10 18.05 1.85 11.04
CA LEU A 10 18.37 2.90 10.04
C LEU A 10 17.19 3.17 9.11
N LEU A 11 16.51 2.12 8.66
CA LEU A 11 15.30 2.27 7.83
C LEU A 11 14.14 2.90 8.62
N HIS A 12 14.03 2.63 9.92
CA HIS A 12 13.04 3.29 10.78
C HIS A 12 13.35 4.77 11.00
N SER A 13 14.61 5.16 11.18
CA SER A 13 14.96 6.58 11.35
C SER A 13 14.80 7.38 10.07
N LEU A 14 15.16 6.81 8.91
CA LEU A 14 14.96 7.42 7.59
C LEU A 14 13.47 7.57 7.26
N ARG A 15 12.64 6.57 7.59
CA ARG A 15 11.20 6.63 7.36
C ARG A 15 10.57 7.82 8.10
N ARG A 16 10.92 7.99 9.37
CA ARG A 16 10.33 9.03 10.25
C ARG A 16 10.64 10.45 9.78
N THR A 17 11.77 10.65 9.11
CA THR A 17 12.16 11.97 8.57
C THR A 17 11.50 12.28 7.23
N LEU A 18 11.17 11.26 6.43
CA LEU A 18 10.52 11.43 5.13
C LEU A 18 8.98 11.49 5.21
N ASP A 19 8.40 10.96 6.30
CA ASP A 19 6.95 10.93 6.54
C ASP A 19 6.22 12.28 6.34
N PRO A 20 6.69 13.44 6.88
CA PRO A 20 5.95 14.71 6.71
C PRO A 20 5.93 15.21 5.27
N GLY A 21 7.02 15.01 4.51
CA GLY A 21 7.08 15.38 3.09
C GLY A 21 6.22 14.47 2.21
N LEU A 22 6.20 13.16 2.53
CA LEU A 22 5.36 12.17 1.89
C LEU A 22 3.86 12.45 2.15
N HIS A 23 3.50 12.82 3.37
CA HIS A 23 2.13 13.18 3.74
C HIS A 23 1.63 14.39 2.94
N TRP A 24 2.44 15.44 2.83
CA TRP A 24 2.08 16.63 2.03
C TRP A 24 1.83 16.30 0.55
N LEU A 25 2.64 15.42 -0.04
CA LEU A 25 2.44 14.95 -1.42
C LEU A 25 1.17 14.10 -1.56
N GLU A 26 0.89 13.24 -0.57
CA GLU A 26 -0.32 12.42 -0.50
C GLU A 26 -1.58 13.30 -0.47
N GLU A 27 -1.61 14.31 0.40
CA GLU A 27 -2.71 15.27 0.50
C GLU A 27 -2.96 15.96 -0.85
N ARG A 28 -1.91 16.36 -1.56
CA ARG A 28 -2.05 16.95 -2.89
C ARG A 28 -2.64 15.99 -3.92
N LEU A 29 -2.32 14.69 -3.84
CA LEU A 29 -2.91 13.69 -4.73
C LEU A 29 -4.38 13.43 -4.39
N LEU A 30 -4.71 13.34 -3.10
CA LEU A 30 -6.09 13.17 -2.63
C LEU A 30 -6.96 14.35 -3.06
N GLN A 31 -6.48 15.58 -2.88
CA GLN A 31 -7.19 16.78 -3.35
C GLN A 31 -7.48 16.71 -4.86
N ARG A 32 -6.51 16.27 -5.68
CA ARG A 32 -6.74 16.08 -7.12
C ARG A 32 -7.79 15.01 -7.43
N MET A 33 -7.86 13.93 -6.65
CA MET A 33 -8.87 12.89 -6.83
C MET A 33 -10.28 13.39 -6.44
N VAL A 34 -10.38 14.11 -5.32
CA VAL A 34 -11.64 14.71 -4.85
C VAL A 34 -12.15 15.77 -5.84
N THR A 35 -11.28 16.67 -6.31
CA THR A 35 -11.65 17.72 -7.27
C THR A 35 -12.10 17.18 -8.63
N ASN A 36 -11.59 16.02 -9.07
CA ASN A 36 -11.99 15.41 -10.34
C ASN A 36 -13.36 14.72 -10.30
N ASN A 37 -14.11 14.84 -9.20
CA ASN A 37 -15.41 14.21 -9.01
C ASN A 37 -15.39 12.71 -9.35
N VAL A 38 -14.30 12.04 -8.98
CA VAL A 38 -14.17 10.59 -9.13
C VAL A 38 -15.23 9.97 -8.23
N GLU A 39 -16.10 9.14 -8.82
CA GLU A 39 -17.09 8.33 -8.11
C GLU A 39 -16.49 7.71 -6.84
N PRO A 40 -17.26 7.57 -5.75
CA PRO A 40 -16.76 7.04 -4.49
C PRO A 40 -16.00 5.74 -4.72
N LEU A 41 -14.80 5.65 -4.13
CA LEU A 41 -13.95 4.46 -4.26
C LEU A 41 -14.77 3.21 -3.89
N GLN A 42 -14.94 2.30 -4.85
CA GLN A 42 -15.58 1.02 -4.60
C GLN A 42 -14.64 0.16 -3.74
N LEU A 43 -14.96 0.05 -2.45
CA LEU A 43 -14.19 -0.73 -1.50
C LEU A 43 -14.64 -2.20 -1.52
N LEU A 44 -13.69 -3.11 -1.73
CA LEU A 44 -13.91 -4.54 -1.66
C LEU A 44 -13.25 -5.11 -0.40
N PHE A 45 -14.05 -5.67 0.50
CA PHE A 45 -13.57 -6.33 1.71
C PHE A 45 -13.61 -7.85 1.55
N VAL A 46 -12.47 -8.51 1.74
CA VAL A 46 -12.39 -9.97 1.78
C VAL A 46 -12.51 -10.41 3.24
N VAL A 47 -13.65 -10.99 3.60
CA VAL A 47 -13.96 -11.46 4.97
C VAL A 47 -14.25 -12.96 4.94
N GLY A 48 -13.78 -13.69 5.96
CA GLY A 48 -14.03 -15.12 6.09
C GLY A 48 -13.42 -15.70 7.36
N ALA A 49 -13.70 -16.96 7.63
CA ALA A 49 -13.10 -17.67 8.75
C ALA A 49 -11.57 -17.83 8.54
N PRO A 50 -10.77 -17.87 9.63
CA PRO A 50 -9.34 -18.11 9.50
C PRO A 50 -9.08 -19.44 8.79
N ARG A 51 -8.17 -19.43 7.81
CA ARG A 51 -7.79 -20.57 6.95
C ARG A 51 -8.86 -21.02 5.94
N SER A 52 -9.88 -20.20 5.64
CA SER A 52 -10.87 -20.51 4.57
C SER A 52 -10.38 -20.21 3.14
N GLY A 53 -9.07 -20.03 2.93
CA GLY A 53 -8.51 -19.71 1.63
C GLY A 53 -8.65 -18.25 1.19
N THR A 54 -8.93 -17.32 2.12
CA THR A 54 -8.99 -15.87 1.82
C THR A 54 -7.70 -15.34 1.20
N THR A 55 -6.54 -15.93 1.50
CA THR A 55 -5.26 -15.58 0.84
C THR A 55 -5.28 -15.87 -0.66
N LEU A 56 -5.79 -17.03 -1.08
CA LEU A 56 -5.86 -17.39 -2.51
C LEU A 56 -6.82 -16.45 -3.24
N LEU A 57 -7.97 -16.18 -2.64
CA LEU A 57 -8.94 -15.22 -3.16
C LEU A 57 -8.31 -13.82 -3.31
N TYR A 58 -7.60 -13.34 -2.28
CA TYR A 58 -6.90 -12.06 -2.30
C TYR A 58 -5.86 -11.98 -3.43
N GLN A 59 -5.06 -13.03 -3.60
CA GLN A 59 -4.05 -13.11 -4.66
C GLN A 59 -4.69 -13.13 -6.07
N LEU A 60 -5.79 -13.87 -6.24
CA LEU A 60 -6.52 -13.93 -7.50
C LEU A 60 -7.10 -12.56 -7.85
N LEU A 61 -7.71 -11.87 -6.88
CA LEU A 61 -8.22 -10.51 -7.07
C LEU A 61 -7.11 -9.55 -7.49
N ALA A 62 -5.98 -9.56 -6.79
CA ALA A 62 -4.83 -8.71 -7.06
C ALA A 62 -4.15 -8.98 -8.42
N THR A 63 -4.25 -10.20 -8.96
CA THR A 63 -3.62 -10.58 -10.23
C THR A 63 -4.55 -10.46 -11.43
N ARG A 64 -5.87 -10.63 -11.23
CA ARG A 64 -6.85 -10.64 -12.32
C ARG A 64 -7.58 -9.32 -12.52
N PHE A 65 -7.65 -8.48 -11.49
CA PHE A 65 -8.35 -7.20 -11.56
C PHE A 65 -7.40 -6.04 -11.30
N ALA A 66 -7.72 -4.88 -11.86
CA ALA A 66 -7.01 -3.63 -11.63
C ALA A 66 -7.42 -3.01 -10.28
N VAL A 67 -7.25 -3.78 -9.20
CA VAL A 67 -7.58 -3.35 -7.84
C VAL A 67 -6.35 -2.81 -7.12
N SER A 68 -6.56 -1.76 -6.35
CA SER A 68 -5.59 -1.29 -5.36
C SER A 68 -5.65 -2.19 -4.13
N TYR A 69 -4.50 -2.62 -3.62
CA TYR A 69 -4.41 -3.53 -2.48
C TYR A 69 -3.18 -3.22 -1.62
N PHE A 70 -3.22 -3.65 -0.35
CA PHE A 70 -2.13 -3.44 0.61
C PHE A 70 -1.18 -4.63 0.62
N ASN A 71 0.10 -4.39 0.41
CA ASN A 71 1.15 -5.39 0.56
C ASN A 71 2.16 -5.00 1.66
N ASN A 72 3.13 -5.87 1.94
CA ASN A 72 4.16 -5.62 2.95
C ASN A 72 5.01 -4.38 2.64
N PHE A 73 5.15 -4.00 1.37
CA PHE A 73 5.90 -2.80 0.97
C PHE A 73 5.09 -1.54 1.25
N THR A 74 3.84 -1.46 0.78
CA THR A 74 2.95 -0.31 0.98
C THR A 74 2.64 -0.11 2.46
N ALA A 75 2.58 -1.18 3.25
CA ALA A 75 2.42 -1.10 4.71
C ALA A 75 3.58 -0.37 5.42
N ARG A 76 4.73 -0.18 4.76
CA ARG A 76 5.84 0.61 5.30
C ARG A 76 5.63 2.11 5.10
N PHE A 77 4.72 2.51 4.20
CA PHE A 77 4.38 3.90 3.89
C PHE A 77 3.04 4.30 4.52
N THR A 78 2.91 4.17 5.84
CA THR A 78 1.65 4.46 6.55
C THR A 78 1.21 5.91 6.44
N ALA A 79 2.16 6.86 6.34
CA ALA A 79 1.86 8.28 6.18
C ALA A 79 1.47 8.67 4.74
N ALA A 80 1.75 7.81 3.76
CA ALA A 80 1.50 8.08 2.34
C ALA A 80 1.24 6.79 1.53
N PRO A 81 0.10 6.12 1.76
CA PRO A 81 -0.22 4.84 1.13
C PRO A 81 -0.38 4.90 -0.40
N LEU A 82 -0.97 5.95 -0.96
CA LEU A 82 -1.15 6.12 -2.41
C LEU A 82 0.18 6.27 -3.12
N LEU A 83 1.11 7.03 -2.54
CA LEU A 83 2.47 7.14 -3.06
C LEU A 83 3.20 5.80 -2.99
N GLY A 84 3.09 5.09 -1.86
CA GLY A 84 3.64 3.74 -1.70
C GLY A 84 3.13 2.77 -2.77
N GLN A 85 1.84 2.83 -3.10
CA GLN A 85 1.25 2.02 -4.17
C GLN A 85 1.74 2.43 -5.56
N LYS A 86 1.82 3.73 -5.84
CA LYS A 86 2.31 4.23 -7.14
C LYS A 86 3.77 3.83 -7.36
N LEU A 87 4.60 3.91 -6.32
CA LEU A 87 5.99 3.43 -6.32
C LEU A 87 6.06 1.92 -6.52
N TRP A 88 5.23 1.14 -5.82
CA TRP A 88 5.16 -0.31 -6.03
C TRP A 88 4.83 -0.65 -7.48
N ARG A 89 3.90 0.08 -8.09
CA ARG A 89 3.51 -0.11 -9.51
C ARG A 89 4.61 0.29 -10.49
N TRP A 90 5.53 1.16 -10.08
CA TRP A 90 6.73 1.52 -10.87
C TRP A 90 7.79 0.43 -10.86
N PHE A 91 7.80 -0.44 -9.85
CA PHE A 91 8.60 -1.67 -9.91
C PHE A 91 7.84 -2.68 -10.78
N PRO A 92 8.32 -2.98 -12.01
CA PRO A 92 7.66 -3.98 -12.82
C PRO A 92 7.69 -5.31 -12.07
N ALA A 93 6.52 -5.79 -11.66
CA ALA A 93 6.38 -7.15 -11.17
C ALA A 93 6.90 -8.07 -12.28
N LYS A 94 7.90 -8.91 -11.97
CA LYS A 94 8.31 -9.99 -12.87
C LYS A 94 7.04 -10.78 -13.20
N LYS A 95 6.63 -10.79 -14.48
CA LYS A 95 5.67 -11.78 -14.97
C LYS A 95 6.32 -13.14 -14.73
N ALA A 96 5.77 -13.91 -13.79
CA ALA A 96 6.05 -15.33 -13.65
C ALA A 96 5.31 -16.09 -14.76
#